data_AF-A0A2H0XR77-F1
#
_entry.id   AF-A0A2H0XR77-F1
#
_cell.length_a   1.000
_cell.length_b   1.000
_cell.length_c   1.000
_cell.angle_alpha   90.00
_cell.angle_beta   90.00
_cell.angle_gamma   90.00
#
_symmetry.space_group_name_H-M   'P 1'
#
loop_
_entity.id
_entity.type
_entity.pdbx_description
1 polymer ?
#
loop_
_entity_poly.entity_id
_entity_poly.type
_entity_poly.pdbx_seq_one_letter_code
_entity_poly.pdbx_strand_id
1 'polypeptide(L)' 'AYFNPAGLTKLSDGLHFDISNQSIWQKKTVNNNTATLNKDEFVGDVAALVFPTAYVAYKMEN' A
#
# COMPACT_ATOMS: atom_id res chain seq x y z
N ALA A 1 -2.35 -2.02 0.65
CA ALA A 1 -1.75 -2.08 1.99
C ALA A 1 -0.28 -1.72 1.85
N TYR A 2 0.20 -0.70 2.56
CA TYR A 2 1.63 -0.33 2.48
C TYR A 2 2.40 -1.24 3.43
N PHE A 3 2.92 -2.32 2.89
CA PHE A 3 3.79 -3.24 3.61
C PHE A 3 5.24 -2.80 3.37
N ASN A 4 5.99 -2.56 4.45
CA ASN A 4 7.41 -2.30 4.37
C ASN A 4 8.19 -3.57 4.76
N PRO A 5 8.64 -4.38 3.78
CA PRO A 5 9.36 -5.62 4.08
C PRO A 5 10.69 -5.38 4.80
N ALA A 6 11.29 -4.19 4.70
CA ALA A 6 12.52 -3.85 5.41
C ALA A 6 12.32 -3.72 6.92
N GLY A 7 11.10 -3.45 7.39
CA GLY A 7 10.78 -3.44 8.83
C GLY A 7 10.82 -4.83 9.47
N LEU A 8 10.58 -5.88 8.67
CA LEU A 8 10.53 -7.26 9.17
C LEU A 8 11.88 -7.78 9.65
N THR A 9 12.99 -7.27 9.09
CA THR A 9 14.35 -7.70 9.48
C THR A 9 14.71 -7.26 10.89
N LYS A 10 14.03 -6.24 11.42
CA LYS A 10 14.21 -5.72 12.78
C LYS A 10 13.35 -6.44 13.83
N LEU A 11 12.45 -7.32 13.41
CA LEU A 11 11.66 -8.12 14.34
C LEU A 11 12.58 -9.11 15.07
N SER A 12 12.19 -9.52 16.27
CA SER A 12 12.80 -10.69 16.91
C SER A 12 12.46 -11.95 16.12
N ASP A 13 13.24 -13.01 16.27
CA ASP A 13 12.93 -14.28 15.62
C ASP A 13 11.63 -14.87 16.19
N GLY A 14 10.90 -15.60 15.35
CA GLY A 14 9.59 -16.16 15.68
C GLY A 14 8.45 -15.69 14.78
N LEU A 15 7.23 -16.02 15.21
CA LEU A 15 5.99 -15.78 14.49
C LEU A 15 5.33 -14.47 14.97
N HIS A 16 5.02 -13.59 14.03
CA HIS A 16 4.44 -12.26 14.26
C HIS A 16 3.12 -12.12 13.50
N PHE A 17 2.15 -11.49 14.15
CA PHE A 17 0.83 -11.20 13.61
C PHE A 17 0.55 -9.71 13.78
N ASP A 18 0.04 -9.07 12.72
CA ASP A 18 -0.44 -7.69 12.76
C ASP A 18 -1.86 -7.63 12.21
N ILE A 19 -2.75 -6.95 12.95
CA ILE A 19 -4.08 -6.59 12.46
C ILE A 19 -4.21 -5.09 12.70
N SER A 20 -4.48 -4.37 11.61
CA SER A 20 -4.56 -2.92 11.63
C SER A 20 -5.69 -2.46 10.71
N ASN A 21 -6.22 -1.26 10.96
CA ASN A 21 -7.19 -0.62 10.10
C ASN A 21 -6.72 0.80 9.86
N GLN A 22 -6.51 1.16 8.60
CA GLN A 22 -6.06 2.48 8.21
C GLN A 22 -7.10 3.13 7.30
N SER A 23 -7.11 4.45 7.29
CA SER A 23 -7.85 5.21 6.29
C SER A 23 -6.87 5.75 5.25
N ILE A 24 -7.28 5.78 3.98
CA ILE A 24 -6.42 6.15 2.84
C ILE A 24 -7.04 7.35 2.13
N TRP A 25 -6.21 8.36 1.88
CA TRP A 25 -6.51 9.48 0.99
C TRP A 25 -5.33 9.67 0.04
N GLN A 26 -5.57 9.51 -1.26
CA GLN A 26 -4.52 9.56 -2.28
C GLN A 26 -5.00 10.30 -3.51
N LYS A 27 -4.10 11.10 -4.08
CA LYS A 27 -4.31 11.72 -5.38
C LYS A 27 -3.62 10.86 -6.44
N LYS A 28 -4.39 10.36 -7.41
CA LYS A 28 -3.89 9.57 -8.53
C LYS A 28 -3.93 10.40 -9.79
N THR A 29 -2.76 10.83 -10.25
CA THR A 29 -2.59 11.48 -11.55
C THR A 29 -2.21 10.42 -12.59
N VAL A 30 -2.97 10.35 -13.67
CA VAL A 30 -2.69 9.51 -14.83
C VAL A 30 -2.38 10.42 -16.00
N ASN A 31 -1.14 10.33 -16.49
CA ASN A 31 -0.71 11.01 -17.70
C ASN A 31 -0.87 10.04 -18.88
N ASN A 32 -1.35 10.55 -20.00
CA ASN A 32 -1.66 9.78 -21.20
C ASN A 32 -1.11 10.48 -22.44
N ASN A 33 -0.58 9.70 -23.39
CA ASN A 33 -0.08 10.15 -24.68
C ASN A 33 -0.85 9.51 -25.86
N THR A 34 -2.03 8.97 -25.60
CA THR A 34 -2.87 8.33 -26.63
C THR A 34 -3.42 9.40 -27.57
N ALA A 35 -3.02 9.33 -28.84
CA ALA A 35 -3.35 10.33 -29.87
C ALA A 35 -4.85 10.56 -30.12
N THR A 36 -5.72 9.64 -29.69
CA THR A 36 -7.18 9.74 -29.86
C THR A 36 -7.90 10.40 -28.68
N LEU A 37 -7.20 10.68 -27.59
CA LEU A 37 -7.76 11.34 -26.41
C LEU A 37 -7.38 12.82 -26.43
N ASN A 38 -8.35 13.68 -26.09
CA ASN A 38 -8.25 15.13 -26.15
C ASN A 38 -7.66 15.76 -24.87
N LYS A 39 -7.27 14.93 -23.90
CA LYS A 39 -6.67 15.34 -22.63
C LYS A 39 -5.54 14.39 -22.27
N ASP A 40 -4.44 14.97 -21.85
CA ASP A 40 -3.21 14.25 -21.53
C ASP A 40 -3.09 13.95 -20.03
N GLU A 41 -3.89 14.60 -19.17
CA GLU A 41 -3.86 14.41 -17.72
C GLU A 41 -5.25 14.16 -17.16
N PHE A 42 -5.34 13.13 -16.30
CA PHE A 42 -6.52 12.79 -15.53
C PHE A 42 -6.15 12.68 -14.06
N VAL A 43 -6.79 13.50 -13.22
CA VAL A 43 -6.57 13.52 -11.77
C VAL A 43 -7.80 12.95 -11.09
N GLY A 44 -7.60 11.89 -10.30
CA GLY A 44 -8.63 11.30 -9.46
C GLY A 44 -8.23 11.29 -7.99
N ASP A 45 -9.15 11.68 -7.12
CA ASP A 45 -8.99 11.53 -5.68
C ASP A 45 -9.55 10.17 -5.24
N VAL A 46 -8.76 9.41 -4.49
CA VAL A 46 -9.10 8.10 -3.95
C VAL A 46 -9.20 8.20 -2.44
N ALA A 47 -10.36 7.82 -1.90
CA ALA A 47 -10.60 7.78 -0.46
C ALA A 47 -11.14 6.40 -0.04
N ALA A 48 -10.52 5.79 0.96
CA ALA A 48 -11.01 4.57 1.60
C ALA A 48 -10.98 4.76 3.12
N LEU A 49 -12.15 4.98 3.72
CA LEU A 49 -12.27 5.28 5.15
C LEU A 49 -11.98 4.06 6.03
N VAL A 50 -12.37 2.87 5.56
CA VAL A 50 -12.12 1.60 6.23
C VAL A 50 -11.27 0.75 5.31
N PHE A 51 -10.01 0.54 5.69
CA PHE A 51 -9.06 -0.28 4.94
C PHE A 51 -8.31 -1.20 5.91
N PRO A 52 -8.93 -2.32 6.30
CA PRO A 52 -8.32 -3.29 7.20
C PRO A 52 -7.19 -4.04 6.51
N THR A 53 -6.13 -4.30 7.27
CA THR A 53 -4.96 -5.06 6.82
C THR A 53 -4.59 -6.07 7.89
N ALA A 54 -4.23 -7.27 7.45
CA ALA A 54 -3.73 -8.33 8.31
C ALA A 54 -2.44 -8.89 7.70
N TYR A 55 -1.44 -9.09 8.54
CA TYR A 55 -0.15 -9.64 8.15
C TYR A 55 0.25 -10.77 9.09
N VAL A 56 0.89 -11.77 8.50
CA VAL A 56 1.60 -12.83 9.22
C VAL A 56 3.02 -12.84 8.71
N ALA A 57 3.99 -12.80 9.62
CA ALA A 57 5.39 -12.89 9.28
C ALA A 57 6.07 -13.91 10.18
N TYR A 58 6.92 -14.75 9.61
CA TYR A 58 7.78 -15.66 10.36
C TYR A 58 9.22 -15.28 10.09
N LYS A 59 9.95 -14.91 11.14
CA LYS A 59 11.37 -14.60 11.08
C LYS A 59 12.16 -15.76 11.63
N MET A 60 13.02 -16.33 10.79
CA MET A 60 14.02 -17.31 11.18
C MET A 60 15.35 -16.59 11.38
N GLU A 61 16.13 -17.05 12.36
CA GLU A 61 17.55 -16.72 12.46
C GLU A 61 18.26 -17.30 11.22
N ASN A 62 19.14 -16.53 10.59
CA ASN A 62 19.98 -17.00 9.47
C ASN A 62 21.22 -17.72 10.00
#